data_AF-A0A917Y6Z8-F1
#
_entry.id   AF-A0A917Y6Z8-F1
#
_cell.length_a   1.000
_cell.length_b   1.000
_cell.length_c   1.000
_cell.angle_alpha   90.00
_cell.angle_beta   90.00
_cell.angle_gamma   90.00
#
_symmetry.space_group_name_H-M   'P 1'
#
loop_
_entity.id
_entity.type
_entity.pdbx_description
1 polymer ?
#
loop_
_entity_poly.entity_id
_entity_poly.type
_entity_poly.pdbx_seq_one_letter_code
_entity_poly.pdbx_strand_id
1 'polypeptide(L)'
;MGLPMAWGAMAITYKLTCPVAQQNGLGARIVTSAVFFAVGTGLILHIRRALLRELRQIRKVAGAAQNVLLRPLPPRIDGLSVAAAQLSADRGASVGGDLYEVIATEHGVRIVMGDVRGHGIGAIGTVAAVLGSFREAVHDEPELGCVLRRLERALARHLRERARAEHPSSGLDPDSPVAEEFVTVLLLEIRRDGEVYALNCGHPWPYLLSGGRADPLVRADPLPPLGPFPLPDELPVERCGQLLPGELLFLHTDGVEDARDGQGRFFPLPAELTAAARTQPVSPHSVLRAVLTGLLRHTDGRPADDVAVLVLRNDRSRVALQQGHAVAHHAPR
;
A
#
# COMPACT_ATOMS: atom_id res chain seq x y z
N MET A 1 36.10 -5.37 10.09
CA MET A 1 36.57 -6.18 11.24
C MET A 1 37.61 -5.40 12.05
N GLY A 2 37.21 -4.46 12.91
CA GLY A 2 38.22 -3.59 13.56
C GLY A 2 37.92 -3.20 15.00
N LEU A 3 36.71 -2.69 15.29
CA LEU A 3 36.42 -2.17 16.62
C LEU A 3 36.27 -3.25 17.72
N PRO A 4 35.46 -4.32 17.55
CA PRO A 4 35.18 -5.25 18.66
C PRO A 4 36.44 -5.95 19.18
N MET A 5 37.34 -6.32 18.25
CA MET A 5 38.63 -6.93 18.55
C MET A 5 39.57 -5.96 19.27
N ALA A 6 39.59 -4.68 18.88
CA ALA A 6 40.41 -3.66 19.52
C ALA A 6 39.96 -3.35 20.97
N TRP A 7 38.64 -3.31 21.21
CA TRP A 7 38.08 -3.10 22.56
C TRP A 7 38.25 -4.32 23.46
N GLY A 8 38.11 -5.54 22.92
CA GLY A 8 38.44 -6.78 23.63
C GLY A 8 39.91 -6.86 23.99
N ALA A 9 40.81 -6.51 23.05
CA ALA A 9 42.24 -6.41 23.31
C ALA A 9 42.54 -5.38 24.41
N MET A 10 41.91 -4.20 24.38
CA MET A 10 42.09 -3.16 25.40
C MET A 10 41.66 -3.61 26.80
N ALA A 11 40.56 -4.36 26.92
CA ALA A 11 40.10 -4.92 28.19
C ALA A 11 41.04 -6.02 28.72
N ILE A 12 41.58 -6.87 27.83
CA ILE A 12 42.56 -7.90 28.17
C ILE A 12 43.89 -7.26 28.59
N THR A 13 44.37 -6.27 27.85
CA THR A 13 45.59 -5.52 28.18
C THR A 13 45.43 -4.82 29.53
N TYR A 14 44.31 -4.13 29.79
CA TYR A 14 44.04 -3.52 31.10
C TYR A 14 44.10 -4.53 32.25
N LYS A 15 43.52 -5.72 32.08
CA LYS A 15 43.57 -6.80 33.08
C LYS A 15 45.00 -7.31 33.31
N LEU A 16 45.85 -7.34 32.27
CA LEU A 16 47.20 -7.88 32.34
C LEU A 16 48.23 -6.86 32.84
N THR A 17 48.08 -5.57 32.53
CA THR A 17 49.11 -4.55 32.80
C THR A 17 48.77 -3.59 33.93
N CYS A 18 47.52 -3.53 34.40
CA CYS A 18 47.14 -2.61 35.46
C CYS A 18 47.34 -3.25 36.86
N PRO A 19 48.23 -2.72 37.72
CA PRO A 19 48.56 -3.32 39.02
C PRO A 19 47.39 -3.35 39.99
N VAL A 20 46.40 -2.46 39.83
CA VAL A 20 45.14 -2.48 40.58
C VAL A 20 44.29 -3.70 40.22
N ALA A 21 44.30 -4.17 38.97
CA ALA A 21 43.57 -5.36 38.54
C ALA A 21 44.21 -6.68 39.02
N GLN A 22 45.47 -6.64 39.46
CA GLN A 22 46.20 -7.79 40.01
C GLN A 22 46.08 -7.91 41.54
N GLN A 23 45.46 -6.93 42.21
CA GLN A 23 45.21 -6.99 43.65
C GLN A 23 43.91 -7.76 43.95
N ASN A 24 43.96 -8.70 44.90
CA ASN A 24 42.80 -9.52 45.31
C ASN A 24 41.78 -8.78 46.23
N GLY A 25 41.89 -7.46 46.36
CA GLY A 25 41.01 -6.65 47.21
C GLY A 25 39.63 -6.42 46.59
N LEU A 26 38.59 -6.28 47.44
CA LEU A 26 37.21 -6.08 47.00
C LEU A 26 37.06 -4.87 46.04
N GLY A 27 37.77 -3.77 46.29
CA GLY A 27 37.75 -2.56 45.46
C GLY A 27 38.30 -2.77 44.05
N ALA A 28 39.36 -3.56 43.90
CA ALA A 28 39.94 -3.91 42.59
C ALA A 28 38.95 -4.71 41.73
N ARG A 29 38.20 -5.63 42.35
CA ARG A 29 37.16 -6.43 41.65
C ARG A 29 36.00 -5.55 41.19
N ILE A 30 35.56 -4.60 42.01
CA ILE A 30 34.50 -3.64 41.66
C ILE A 30 34.90 -2.75 40.48
N VAL A 31 36.12 -2.18 40.51
CA VAL A 31 36.62 -1.34 39.41
C VAL A 31 36.74 -2.14 38.10
N THR A 32 37.27 -3.36 38.17
CA THR A 32 37.39 -4.23 36.99
C THR A 32 36.03 -4.55 36.40
N SER A 33 35.04 -4.93 37.22
CA SER A 33 33.67 -5.20 36.76
C SER A 33 33.00 -3.98 36.15
N ALA A 34 33.20 -2.77 36.71
CA ALA A 34 32.64 -1.54 36.16
C ALA A 34 33.21 -1.21 34.76
N VAL A 35 34.51 -1.42 34.54
CA VAL A 35 35.16 -1.24 33.24
C VAL A 35 34.60 -2.23 32.21
N PHE A 36 34.50 -3.52 32.55
CA PHE A 36 33.91 -4.51 31.65
C PHE A 36 32.45 -4.20 31.31
N PHE A 37 31.66 -3.74 32.28
CA PHE A 37 30.27 -3.34 32.04
C PHE A 37 30.17 -2.11 31.12
N ALA A 38 31.03 -1.11 31.31
CA ALA A 38 31.07 0.09 30.48
C ALA A 38 31.50 -0.23 29.04
N VAL A 39 32.52 -1.08 28.85
CA VAL A 39 32.97 -1.53 27.52
C VAL A 39 31.90 -2.39 26.85
N GLY A 40 31.30 -3.34 27.58
CA GLY A 40 30.21 -4.17 27.07
C GLY A 40 29.00 -3.36 26.64
N THR A 41 28.55 -2.42 27.49
CA THR A 41 27.46 -1.48 27.16
C THR A 41 27.82 -0.62 25.96
N GLY A 42 29.04 -0.09 25.90
CA GLY A 42 29.53 0.71 24.77
C GLY A 42 29.52 -0.06 23.46
N LEU A 43 29.94 -1.33 23.48
CA LEU A 43 29.93 -2.22 22.31
C LEU A 43 28.50 -2.54 21.87
N ILE A 44 27.60 -2.88 22.80
CA ILE A 44 26.19 -3.13 22.50
C ILE A 44 25.54 -1.88 21.88
N LEU A 45 25.76 -0.71 22.46
CA LEU A 45 25.24 0.55 21.92
C LEU A 45 25.85 0.87 20.55
N HIS A 46 27.14 0.60 20.33
CA HIS A 46 27.79 0.82 19.04
C HIS A 46 27.22 -0.11 17.96
N ILE A 47 27.14 -1.41 18.23
CA ILE A 47 26.57 -2.41 17.31
C ILE A 47 25.11 -2.06 17.01
N ARG A 48 24.31 -1.77 18.05
CA ARG A 48 22.92 -1.35 17.89
C ARG A 48 22.81 -0.09 17.03
N ARG A 49 23.65 0.92 17.26
CA ARG A 49 23.66 2.16 16.45
C ARG A 49 24.09 1.90 15.01
N ALA A 50 25.07 1.02 14.77
CA ALA A 50 25.54 0.67 13.43
C ALA A 50 24.44 -0.05 12.65
N LEU A 51 23.85 -1.11 13.24
CA LEU A 51 22.70 -1.82 12.68
C LEU A 51 21.52 -0.87 12.38
N LEU A 52 21.19 0.02 13.33
CA LEU A 52 20.11 1.00 13.12
C LEU A 52 20.43 2.01 12.01
N ARG A 53 21.70 2.33 11.72
CA ARG A 53 22.06 3.20 10.60
C ARG A 53 21.94 2.46 9.28
N GLU A 54 22.45 1.23 9.23
CA GLU A 54 22.39 0.38 8.04
C GLU A 54 20.94 0.08 7.65
N LEU A 55 20.09 -0.29 8.60
CA LEU A 55 18.66 -0.48 8.39
C LEU A 55 17.99 0.79 7.85
N ARG A 56 18.29 1.96 8.41
CA ARG A 56 17.76 3.24 7.90
C ARG A 56 18.21 3.55 6.47
N GLN A 57 19.45 3.20 6.11
CA GLN A 57 19.96 3.43 4.77
C GLN A 57 19.29 2.49 3.74
N ILE A 58 19.20 1.20 4.05
CA ILE A 58 18.49 0.20 3.22
C ILE A 58 17.04 0.65 2.99
N ARG A 59 16.36 1.02 4.06
CA ARG A 59 14.99 1.55 4.05
C ARG A 59 14.82 2.80 3.17
N LYS A 60 15.73 3.76 3.28
CA LYS A 60 15.71 4.98 2.46
C LYS A 60 15.86 4.69 0.97
N VAL A 61 16.76 3.78 0.60
CA VAL A 61 16.94 3.35 -0.80
C VAL A 61 15.69 2.63 -1.30
N ALA A 62 15.13 1.75 -0.48
CA ALA A 62 13.97 0.96 -0.85
C ALA A 62 12.70 1.82 -1.01
N GLY A 63 12.49 2.82 -0.14
CA GLY A 63 11.42 3.82 -0.34
C GLY A 63 11.60 4.66 -1.60
N ALA A 64 12.84 5.01 -1.97
CA ALA A 64 13.10 5.67 -3.24
C ALA A 64 12.77 4.77 -4.44
N ALA A 65 13.06 3.47 -4.36
CA ALA A 65 12.69 2.51 -5.41
C ALA A 65 11.16 2.36 -5.53
N GLN A 66 10.43 2.30 -4.41
CA GLN A 66 8.97 2.27 -4.43
C GLN A 66 8.37 3.53 -5.05
N ASN A 67 8.90 4.72 -4.75
CA ASN A 67 8.47 5.97 -5.39
C ASN A 67 8.72 6.00 -6.90
N VAL A 68 9.64 5.19 -7.43
CA VAL A 68 9.83 5.02 -8.87
C VAL A 68 8.79 4.05 -9.44
N LEU A 69 8.38 3.04 -8.67
CA LEU A 69 7.31 2.11 -9.07
C LEU A 69 5.95 2.79 -9.08
N LEU A 70 5.62 3.58 -8.05
CA LEU A 70 4.39 4.36 -7.97
C LEU A 70 4.56 5.67 -8.72
N ARG A 71 4.16 5.66 -10.00
CA ARG A 71 4.28 6.83 -10.87
C ARG A 71 3.36 7.93 -10.35
N PRO A 72 3.81 9.20 -10.31
CA PRO A 72 2.93 10.32 -10.01
C PRO A 72 1.72 10.31 -10.95
N LEU A 73 0.52 10.25 -10.38
CA LEU A 73 -0.70 10.29 -11.17
C LEU A 73 -0.87 11.70 -11.76
N PRO A 74 -1.23 11.83 -13.04
CA PRO A 74 -1.56 13.13 -13.60
C PRO A 74 -2.80 13.71 -12.89
N PRO A 75 -2.89 15.03 -12.71
CA PRO A 75 -3.99 15.67 -11.97
C PRO A 75 -5.35 15.49 -12.63
N ARG A 76 -5.38 15.16 -13.93
CA ARG A 76 -6.57 14.84 -14.71
C ARG A 76 -6.33 13.70 -15.68
N ILE A 77 -7.29 12.77 -15.78
CA ILE A 77 -7.26 11.61 -16.66
C ILE A 77 -8.64 11.46 -17.30
N ASP A 78 -8.74 11.62 -18.62
CA ASP A 78 -9.98 11.42 -19.41
C ASP A 78 -11.22 12.08 -18.78
N GLY A 79 -11.11 13.32 -18.31
CA GLY A 79 -12.21 14.06 -17.68
C GLY A 79 -12.47 13.72 -16.21
N LEU A 80 -11.63 12.91 -15.56
CA LEU A 80 -11.62 12.72 -14.11
C LEU A 80 -10.49 13.55 -13.48
N SER A 81 -10.77 14.34 -12.46
CA SER A 81 -9.73 14.94 -11.62
C SER A 81 -9.26 13.92 -10.58
N VAL A 82 -7.95 13.84 -10.33
CA VAL A 82 -7.34 12.80 -9.50
C VAL A 82 -6.44 13.43 -8.43
N ALA A 83 -6.49 12.89 -7.22
CA ALA A 83 -5.52 13.16 -6.16
C ALA A 83 -5.21 11.86 -5.42
N ALA A 84 -3.95 11.61 -5.10
CA ALA A 84 -3.53 10.47 -4.31
C ALA A 84 -2.47 10.88 -3.30
N ALA A 85 -2.38 10.15 -2.21
CA ALA A 85 -1.28 10.26 -1.25
C ALA A 85 -1.08 8.94 -0.52
N GLN A 86 0.16 8.77 -0.05
CA GLN A 86 0.56 7.63 0.75
C GLN A 86 1.27 8.13 2.01
N LEU A 87 0.94 7.54 3.16
CA LEU A 87 1.59 7.77 4.43
C LEU A 87 2.18 6.45 4.93
N SER A 88 3.49 6.48 5.16
CA SER A 88 4.22 5.37 5.75
C SER A 88 4.02 5.30 7.27
N ALA A 89 3.77 4.12 7.83
CA ALA A 89 3.75 3.89 9.28
C ALA A 89 5.13 4.16 9.92
N ASP A 90 6.21 3.79 9.22
CA ASP A 90 7.56 3.86 9.76
C ASP A 90 8.27 5.18 9.38
N ARG A 91 8.57 6.02 10.38
CA ARG A 91 9.17 7.38 10.19
C ARG A 91 10.58 7.39 9.58
N GLY A 92 11.17 6.22 9.34
CA GLY A 92 12.56 6.02 8.90
C GLY A 92 12.77 5.79 7.41
N ALA A 93 11.74 6.04 6.58
CA ALA A 93 11.48 5.50 5.25
C ALA A 93 10.94 4.07 5.34
N SER A 94 9.65 3.87 5.06
CA SER A 94 9.10 2.53 4.90
C SER A 94 8.91 2.25 3.42
N VAL A 95 9.21 1.02 3.08
CA VAL A 95 8.65 0.39 1.90
C VAL A 95 7.30 -0.14 2.34
N GLY A 96 6.22 0.34 1.74
CA GLY A 96 4.89 -0.19 2.01
C GLY A 96 4.45 -1.27 1.03
N GLY A 97 3.48 -2.08 1.44
CA GLY A 97 2.79 -3.05 0.59
C GLY A 97 1.77 -2.40 -0.34
N ASP A 98 1.32 -1.18 -0.02
CA ASP A 98 0.33 -0.45 -0.80
C ASP A 98 0.77 -0.21 -2.26
N LEU A 99 -0.18 -0.45 -3.16
CA LEU A 99 -0.06 -0.17 -4.59
C LEU A 99 -1.32 0.52 -5.12
N TYR A 100 -1.14 1.45 -6.04
CA TYR A 100 -2.24 2.01 -6.81
C TYR A 100 -1.77 2.53 -8.16
N GLU A 101 -2.64 2.49 -9.16
CA GLU A 101 -2.40 3.11 -10.46
C GLU A 101 -3.72 3.44 -11.17
N VAL A 102 -3.70 4.48 -12.01
CA VAL A 102 -4.86 4.93 -12.79
C VAL A 102 -4.44 5.14 -14.23
N ILE A 103 -5.09 4.44 -15.17
CA ILE A 103 -4.74 4.45 -16.59
C ILE A 103 -5.99 4.68 -17.42
N ALA A 104 -5.94 5.64 -18.34
CA ALA A 104 -6.96 5.78 -19.39
C ALA A 104 -6.69 4.78 -20.51
N THR A 105 -7.70 4.01 -20.89
CA THR A 105 -7.67 3.03 -21.96
C THR A 105 -8.84 3.25 -22.91
N GLU A 106 -8.94 2.45 -23.97
CA GLU A 106 -10.11 2.49 -24.86
C GLU A 106 -11.40 2.02 -24.17
N HIS A 107 -11.28 1.24 -23.10
CA HIS A 107 -12.40 0.72 -22.31
C HIS A 107 -12.89 1.70 -21.23
N GLY A 108 -12.14 2.79 -20.97
CA GLY A 108 -12.45 3.77 -19.93
C GLY A 108 -11.23 4.06 -19.05
N VAL A 109 -11.46 4.67 -17.89
CA VAL A 109 -10.39 4.84 -16.89
C VAL A 109 -10.37 3.61 -15.99
N ARG A 110 -9.26 2.88 -16.00
CA ARG A 110 -9.05 1.70 -15.16
C ARG A 110 -8.13 2.01 -14.00
N ILE A 111 -8.48 1.48 -12.84
CA ILE A 111 -7.78 1.71 -11.59
C ILE A 111 -7.44 0.35 -10.99
N VAL A 112 -6.23 0.22 -10.46
CA VAL A 112 -5.87 -0.83 -9.51
C VAL A 112 -5.52 -0.17 -8.19
N MET A 113 -5.97 -0.75 -7.09
CA MET A 113 -5.53 -0.43 -5.74
C MET A 113 -5.39 -1.72 -4.96
N GLY A 114 -4.41 -1.81 -4.07
CA GLY A 114 -4.17 -3.03 -3.34
C GLY A 114 -3.16 -2.85 -2.23
N ASP A 115 -3.07 -3.86 -1.39
CA ASP A 115 -2.03 -3.97 -0.38
C ASP A 115 -1.42 -5.39 -0.39
N VAL A 116 -0.11 -5.45 -0.29
CA VAL A 116 0.67 -6.69 -0.20
C VAL A 116 0.88 -7.02 1.26
N ARG A 117 0.34 -8.15 1.70
CA ARG A 117 0.57 -8.66 3.05
C ARG A 117 2.00 -9.17 3.18
N GLY A 118 2.86 -8.31 3.71
CA GLY A 118 4.27 -8.58 3.97
C GLY A 118 5.05 -7.26 4.04
N HIS A 119 6.03 -7.16 4.94
CA HIS A 119 6.78 -5.92 5.14
C HIS A 119 8.20 -5.98 4.55
N GLY A 120 8.66 -4.85 3.99
CA GLY A 120 10.04 -4.66 3.56
C GLY A 120 10.30 -4.94 2.08
N ILE A 121 11.55 -5.27 1.74
CA ILE A 121 12.03 -5.26 0.34
C ILE A 121 11.32 -6.31 -0.54
N GLY A 122 10.88 -7.44 0.03
CA GLY A 122 10.14 -8.47 -0.71
C GLY A 122 8.85 -7.95 -1.33
N ALA A 123 8.10 -7.11 -0.59
CA ALA A 123 6.85 -6.52 -1.05
C ALA A 123 7.04 -5.64 -2.29
N ILE A 124 8.20 -4.99 -2.46
CA ILE A 124 8.51 -4.18 -3.67
C ILE A 124 8.45 -5.04 -4.92
N GLY A 125 9.04 -6.24 -4.87
CA GLY A 125 9.06 -7.16 -6.00
C GLY A 125 7.65 -7.56 -6.41
N THR A 126 6.81 -7.86 -5.41
CA THR A 126 5.41 -8.21 -5.58
C THR A 126 4.59 -7.05 -6.15
N VAL A 127 4.73 -5.84 -5.58
CA VAL A 127 4.11 -4.61 -6.12
C VAL A 127 4.55 -4.37 -7.57
N ALA A 128 5.83 -4.53 -7.88
CA ALA A 128 6.36 -4.36 -9.23
C ALA A 128 5.78 -5.39 -10.22
N ALA A 129 5.64 -6.65 -9.80
CA ALA A 129 5.04 -7.71 -10.62
C ALA A 129 3.56 -7.42 -10.92
N VAL A 130 2.79 -7.02 -9.91
CA VAL A 130 1.36 -6.70 -10.05
C VAL A 130 1.16 -5.45 -10.91
N LEU A 131 1.82 -4.33 -10.58
CA LEU A 131 1.69 -3.09 -11.37
C LEU A 131 2.25 -3.25 -12.78
N GLY A 132 3.36 -3.98 -12.95
CA GLY A 132 3.93 -4.28 -14.26
C GLY A 132 2.94 -5.05 -15.14
N SER A 133 2.26 -6.06 -14.58
CA SER A 133 1.22 -6.80 -15.29
C SER A 133 -0.03 -5.96 -15.55
N PHE A 134 -0.44 -5.13 -14.60
CA PHE A 134 -1.60 -4.24 -14.77
C PHE A 134 -1.38 -3.26 -15.92
N ARG A 135 -0.24 -2.58 -15.95
CA ARG A 135 0.12 -1.58 -16.98
C ARG A 135 0.02 -2.09 -18.41
N GLU A 136 0.28 -3.37 -18.62
CA GLU A 136 0.21 -3.98 -19.94
C GLU A 136 -1.18 -4.59 -20.19
N ALA A 137 -1.70 -5.40 -19.25
CA ALA A 137 -2.99 -6.07 -19.39
C ALA A 137 -4.16 -5.10 -19.59
N VAL A 138 -4.15 -3.91 -18.97
CA VAL A 138 -5.28 -2.97 -19.07
C VAL A 138 -5.51 -2.42 -20.47
N HIS A 139 -4.50 -2.45 -21.34
CA HIS A 139 -4.62 -2.00 -22.72
C HIS A 139 -5.13 -3.10 -23.64
N ASP A 140 -4.77 -4.35 -23.39
CA ASP A 140 -5.07 -5.47 -24.29
C ASP A 140 -6.38 -6.20 -23.95
N GLU A 141 -6.72 -6.26 -22.65
CA GLU A 141 -7.83 -7.08 -22.18
C GLU A 141 -9.13 -6.28 -22.07
N PRO A 142 -10.22 -6.65 -22.78
CA PRO A 142 -11.47 -5.89 -22.72
C PRO A 142 -12.22 -6.06 -21.40
N GLU A 143 -12.01 -7.16 -20.68
CA GLU A 143 -12.74 -7.49 -19.46
C GLU A 143 -11.84 -7.42 -18.22
N LEU A 144 -12.35 -6.85 -17.13
CA LEU A 144 -11.62 -6.78 -15.84
C LEU A 144 -11.22 -8.16 -15.30
N GLY A 145 -12.05 -9.19 -15.53
CA GLY A 145 -11.71 -10.56 -15.14
C GLY A 145 -10.47 -11.09 -15.85
N CYS A 146 -10.28 -10.77 -17.13
CA CYS A 146 -9.08 -11.14 -17.86
C CYS A 146 -7.84 -10.38 -17.35
N VAL A 147 -7.98 -9.10 -17.04
CA VAL A 147 -6.92 -8.31 -16.37
C VAL A 147 -6.51 -9.00 -15.07
N LEU A 148 -7.47 -9.35 -14.21
CA LEU A 148 -7.20 -10.03 -12.94
C LEU A 148 -6.44 -11.35 -13.12
N ARG A 149 -6.84 -12.19 -14.09
CA ARG A 149 -6.14 -13.45 -14.38
C ARG A 149 -4.69 -13.20 -14.81
N ARG A 150 -4.40 -12.12 -15.54
CA ARG A 150 -3.01 -11.75 -15.89
C ARG A 150 -2.21 -11.32 -14.65
N LEU A 151 -2.81 -10.53 -13.76
CA LEU A 151 -2.21 -10.16 -12.47
C LEU A 151 -1.89 -11.39 -11.62
N GLU A 152 -2.85 -12.29 -11.42
CA GLU A 152 -2.66 -13.54 -10.66
C GLU A 152 -1.54 -14.38 -11.28
N ARG A 153 -1.52 -14.53 -12.61
CA ARG A 153 -0.46 -15.29 -13.29
C ARG A 153 0.91 -14.62 -13.11
N ALA A 154 0.99 -13.30 -13.09
CA ALA A 154 2.23 -12.56 -12.86
C ALA A 154 2.72 -12.71 -11.42
N LEU A 155 1.81 -12.57 -10.44
CA LEU A 155 2.09 -12.81 -9.03
C LEU A 155 2.59 -14.24 -8.79
N ALA A 156 1.86 -15.24 -9.30
CA ALA A 156 2.24 -16.64 -9.16
C ALA A 156 3.58 -16.98 -9.86
N ARG A 157 3.97 -16.27 -10.93
CA ARG A 157 5.31 -16.41 -11.51
C ARG A 157 6.37 -15.82 -10.57
N HIS A 158 6.14 -14.59 -10.09
CA HIS A 158 7.05 -13.89 -9.19
C HIS A 158 7.32 -14.69 -7.90
N LEU A 159 6.27 -15.15 -7.22
CA LEU A 159 6.39 -15.93 -5.99
C LEU A 159 7.17 -17.24 -6.21
N ARG A 160 6.93 -17.95 -7.33
CA ARG A 160 7.69 -19.17 -7.67
C ARG A 160 9.17 -18.90 -7.94
N GLU A 161 9.49 -17.82 -8.65
CA GLU A 161 10.88 -17.44 -8.92
C GLU A 161 11.63 -17.07 -7.64
N ARG A 162 10.97 -16.30 -6.76
CA ARG A 162 11.51 -15.90 -5.47
C ARG A 162 11.73 -17.09 -4.53
N ALA A 163 10.75 -17.99 -4.42
CA ALA A 163 10.87 -19.21 -3.62
C ALA A 163 12.09 -20.06 -4.04
N ARG A 164 12.32 -20.20 -5.36
CA ARG A 164 13.50 -20.92 -5.90
C ARG A 164 14.82 -20.24 -5.57
N ALA A 165 14.85 -18.90 -5.57
CA ALA A 165 16.06 -18.14 -5.28
C ALA A 165 16.42 -18.18 -3.78
N GLU A 166 15.43 -18.09 -2.90
CA GLU A 166 15.63 -18.08 -1.44
C GLU A 166 15.92 -19.48 -0.90
N HIS A 167 15.31 -20.52 -1.46
CA HIS A 167 15.50 -21.90 -1.01
C HIS A 167 15.70 -22.88 -2.18
N PRO A 168 16.91 -22.89 -2.80
CA PRO A 168 17.18 -23.71 -3.99
C PRO A 168 17.14 -25.23 -3.75
N SER A 169 17.22 -25.67 -2.49
CA SER A 169 17.25 -27.08 -2.08
C SER A 169 15.93 -27.61 -1.49
N SER A 170 14.96 -26.76 -1.19
CA SER A 170 13.60 -27.19 -0.85
C SER A 170 12.74 -27.13 -2.12
N GLY A 171 12.43 -28.29 -2.71
CA GLY A 171 11.27 -28.37 -3.60
C GLY A 171 10.04 -27.85 -2.87
N LEU A 172 9.10 -27.21 -3.59
CA LEU A 172 7.91 -26.49 -3.04
C LEU A 172 7.45 -27.07 -1.70
N ASP A 173 7.99 -26.57 -0.60
CA ASP A 173 7.56 -26.94 0.73
C ASP A 173 6.35 -26.05 1.03
N PRO A 174 5.14 -26.59 1.24
CA PRO A 174 3.95 -25.80 1.50
C PRO A 174 4.07 -24.89 2.74
N ASP A 175 5.03 -25.17 3.64
CA ASP A 175 5.32 -24.37 4.84
C ASP A 175 6.43 -23.30 4.64
N SER A 176 6.84 -23.03 3.39
CA SER A 176 7.78 -21.93 3.09
C SER A 176 7.14 -20.55 3.36
N PRO A 177 7.86 -19.57 3.92
CA PRO A 177 7.32 -18.22 4.20
C PRO A 177 6.79 -17.47 2.95
N VAL A 178 7.13 -17.92 1.74
CA VAL A 178 6.56 -17.41 0.47
C VAL A 178 5.10 -17.85 0.27
N ALA A 179 4.67 -18.94 0.90
CA ALA A 179 3.29 -19.45 0.81
C ALA A 179 2.26 -18.59 1.57
N GLU A 180 2.71 -17.68 2.43
CA GLU A 180 1.84 -16.79 3.20
C GLU A 180 1.71 -15.36 2.63
N GLU A 181 2.41 -15.07 1.51
CA GLU A 181 2.37 -13.76 0.84
C GLU A 181 1.13 -13.68 -0.06
N PHE A 182 0.31 -12.65 0.17
CA PHE A 182 -0.91 -12.41 -0.59
C PHE A 182 -1.08 -10.94 -0.90
N VAL A 183 -1.90 -10.64 -1.90
CA VAL A 183 -2.19 -9.27 -2.32
C VAL A 183 -3.69 -9.05 -2.32
N THR A 184 -4.16 -8.10 -1.53
CA THR A 184 -5.52 -7.57 -1.69
C THR A 184 -5.56 -6.70 -2.93
N VAL A 185 -6.57 -6.84 -3.78
CA VAL A 185 -6.67 -6.07 -5.03
C VAL A 185 -8.10 -5.63 -5.28
N LEU A 186 -8.26 -4.35 -5.58
CA LEU A 186 -9.45 -3.78 -6.16
C LEU A 186 -9.13 -3.31 -7.58
N LEU A 187 -9.85 -3.85 -8.57
CA LEU A 187 -9.88 -3.34 -9.93
C LEU A 187 -11.17 -2.57 -10.15
N LEU A 188 -11.07 -1.37 -10.74
CA LEU A 188 -12.21 -0.57 -11.16
C LEU A 188 -12.08 -0.17 -12.62
N GLU A 189 -13.20 -0.09 -13.32
CA GLU A 189 -13.34 0.51 -14.64
C GLU A 189 -14.43 1.58 -14.59
N ILE A 190 -14.07 2.83 -14.90
CA ILE A 190 -14.99 3.95 -15.05
C ILE A 190 -15.10 4.27 -16.54
N ARG A 191 -16.20 3.84 -17.15
CA ARG A 191 -16.46 4.06 -18.57
C ARG A 191 -16.74 5.53 -18.87
N ARG A 192 -16.71 5.90 -20.16
CA ARG A 192 -16.89 7.31 -20.59
C ARG A 192 -18.25 7.89 -20.21
N ASP A 193 -19.29 7.05 -20.22
CA ASP A 193 -20.63 7.38 -19.75
C ASP A 193 -20.73 7.49 -18.22
N GLY A 194 -19.67 7.12 -17.49
CA GLY A 194 -19.62 7.15 -16.04
C GLY A 194 -20.05 5.84 -15.37
N GLU A 195 -20.44 4.81 -16.12
CA GLU A 195 -20.70 3.49 -15.53
C GLU A 195 -19.44 2.95 -14.86
N VAL A 196 -19.60 2.42 -13.65
CA VAL A 196 -18.52 1.92 -12.81
C VAL A 196 -18.67 0.41 -12.67
N TYR A 197 -17.59 -0.32 -12.97
CA TYR A 197 -17.48 -1.75 -12.79
C TYR A 197 -16.33 -2.05 -11.83
N ALA A 198 -16.49 -3.05 -10.97
CA ALA A 198 -15.49 -3.40 -9.99
C ALA A 198 -15.26 -4.92 -9.91
N LEU A 199 -14.04 -5.29 -9.57
CA LEU A 199 -13.70 -6.64 -9.13
C LEU A 199 -12.83 -6.49 -7.87
N ASN A 200 -13.28 -7.06 -6.77
CA ASN A 200 -12.64 -6.93 -5.47
C ASN A 200 -12.16 -8.29 -4.95
N CYS A 201 -10.86 -8.40 -4.70
CA CYS A 201 -10.14 -9.53 -4.13
C CYS A 201 -9.58 -9.14 -2.75
N GLY A 202 -10.42 -9.19 -1.73
CA GLY A 202 -10.07 -8.96 -0.33
C GLY A 202 -9.72 -7.51 0.05
N HIS A 203 -10.00 -6.52 -0.80
CA HIS A 203 -9.68 -5.12 -0.54
C HIS A 203 -10.90 -4.33 0.02
N PRO A 204 -10.72 -3.22 0.76
CA PRO A 204 -11.85 -2.39 1.17
C PRO A 204 -12.64 -1.81 -0.02
N TRP A 205 -13.96 -1.71 0.13
CA TRP A 205 -14.82 -1.09 -0.89
C TRP A 205 -14.68 0.44 -0.89
N PRO A 206 -14.60 1.09 -2.06
CA PRO A 206 -14.57 2.54 -2.14
C PRO A 206 -15.83 3.19 -1.57
N TYR A 207 -15.74 4.47 -1.24
CA TYR A 207 -16.88 5.31 -0.88
C TYR A 207 -17.25 6.24 -2.05
N LEU A 208 -18.53 6.28 -2.39
CA LEU A 208 -19.12 7.28 -3.27
C LEU A 208 -19.50 8.52 -2.43
N LEU A 209 -18.98 9.67 -2.82
CA LEU A 209 -19.29 10.96 -2.21
C LEU A 209 -20.20 11.75 -3.14
N SER A 210 -21.47 11.87 -2.74
CA SER A 210 -22.50 12.57 -3.48
C SER A 210 -23.43 13.33 -2.54
N GLY A 211 -23.80 14.56 -2.91
CA GLY A 211 -24.76 15.37 -2.14
C GLY A 211 -24.39 15.61 -0.67
N GLY A 212 -23.09 15.64 -0.33
CA GLY A 212 -22.63 15.82 1.06
C GLY A 212 -22.82 14.58 1.95
N ARG A 213 -22.94 13.40 1.34
CA ARG A 213 -22.92 12.08 1.98
C ARG A 213 -21.72 11.27 1.49
N ALA A 214 -21.32 10.28 2.28
CA ALA A 214 -20.38 9.25 1.90
C ALA A 214 -21.03 7.88 2.15
N ASP A 215 -21.20 7.11 1.09
CA ASP A 215 -21.80 5.77 1.14
C ASP A 215 -20.85 4.77 0.48
N PRO A 216 -20.71 3.53 0.99
CA PRO A 216 -19.96 2.49 0.30
C PRO A 216 -20.49 2.29 -1.12
N LEU A 217 -19.58 2.19 -2.10
CA LEU A 217 -19.89 2.05 -3.52
C LEU A 217 -20.74 0.79 -3.77
N VAL A 218 -20.33 -0.32 -3.14
CA VAL A 218 -21.01 -1.61 -3.21
C VAL A 218 -21.04 -2.22 -1.80
N ARG A 219 -22.03 -3.08 -1.55
CA ARG A 219 -22.13 -3.94 -0.36
C ARG A 219 -22.20 -5.40 -0.80
N ALA A 220 -21.10 -5.87 -1.37
CA ALA A 220 -20.94 -7.25 -1.83
C ALA A 220 -19.73 -7.88 -1.12
N ASP A 221 -19.75 -9.19 -0.94
CA ASP A 221 -18.60 -9.89 -0.38
C ASP A 221 -17.47 -9.93 -1.42
N PRO A 222 -16.23 -9.61 -1.05
CA PRO A 222 -15.11 -9.68 -1.98
C PRO A 222 -14.71 -11.14 -2.24
N LEU A 223 -14.05 -11.37 -3.37
CA LEU A 223 -13.31 -12.60 -3.62
C LEU A 223 -12.11 -12.72 -2.66
N PRO A 224 -11.53 -13.92 -2.47
CA PRO A 224 -10.28 -14.06 -1.74
C PRO A 224 -9.14 -13.21 -2.34
N PRO A 225 -8.14 -12.81 -1.54
CA PRO A 225 -6.95 -12.13 -2.03
C PRO A 225 -6.14 -13.03 -2.99
N LEU A 226 -5.35 -12.40 -3.85
CA LEU A 226 -4.48 -13.08 -4.81
C LEU A 226 -3.29 -13.76 -4.11
N GLY A 227 -2.88 -14.94 -4.59
CA GLY A 227 -1.74 -15.70 -4.08
C GLY A 227 -2.09 -17.01 -3.37
N PRO A 228 -2.80 -16.99 -2.22
CA PRO A 228 -3.04 -18.20 -1.40
C PRO A 228 -3.91 -19.26 -2.07
N PHE A 229 -4.84 -18.83 -2.92
CA PHE A 229 -5.81 -19.71 -3.56
C PHE A 229 -5.90 -19.39 -5.06
N PRO A 230 -6.14 -20.40 -5.91
CA PRO A 230 -6.43 -20.14 -7.30
C PRO A 230 -7.72 -19.32 -7.44
N LEU A 231 -7.75 -18.44 -8.44
CA LEU A 231 -8.97 -17.73 -8.79
C LEU A 231 -10.08 -18.71 -9.21
N PRO A 232 -11.35 -18.43 -8.87
CA PRO A 232 -12.47 -19.20 -9.39
C PRO A 232 -12.59 -19.02 -10.92
N ASP A 233 -13.20 -20.00 -11.58
CA ASP A 233 -13.42 -19.96 -13.03
C ASP A 233 -14.30 -18.76 -13.43
N GLU A 234 -15.35 -18.52 -12.63
CA GLU A 234 -16.26 -17.39 -12.75
C GLU A 234 -15.79 -16.23 -11.87
N LEU A 235 -15.60 -15.07 -12.50
CA LEU A 235 -15.21 -13.82 -11.85
C LEU A 235 -16.35 -12.82 -11.98
N PRO A 236 -17.28 -12.75 -11.01
CA PRO A 236 -18.39 -11.82 -11.07
C PRO A 236 -17.87 -10.38 -10.98
N VAL A 237 -18.07 -9.62 -12.06
CA VAL A 237 -17.75 -8.19 -12.09
C VAL A 237 -18.97 -7.43 -11.57
N GLU A 238 -18.77 -6.67 -10.51
CA GLU A 238 -19.82 -5.88 -9.88
C GLU A 238 -20.12 -4.62 -10.70
N ARG A 239 -21.38 -4.46 -11.11
CA ARG A 239 -21.85 -3.21 -11.72
C ARG A 239 -22.26 -2.24 -10.61
N CYS A 240 -21.44 -1.24 -10.36
CA CYS A 240 -21.51 -0.35 -9.21
C CYS A 240 -22.40 0.89 -9.40
N GLY A 241 -23.11 0.98 -10.52
CA GLY A 241 -23.89 2.16 -10.91
C GLY A 241 -23.06 3.17 -11.70
N GLN A 242 -23.49 4.44 -11.68
CA GLN A 242 -22.91 5.51 -12.49
C GLN A 242 -22.29 6.58 -11.58
N LEU A 243 -21.02 6.91 -11.80
CA LEU A 243 -20.35 8.06 -11.19
C LEU A 243 -20.77 9.33 -11.95
N LEU A 244 -21.64 10.14 -11.36
CA LEU A 244 -22.21 11.32 -12.00
C LEU A 244 -21.23 12.51 -12.01
N PRO A 245 -21.41 13.47 -12.93
CA PRO A 245 -20.63 14.71 -12.91
C PRO A 245 -20.69 15.42 -11.55
N GLY A 246 -19.53 15.75 -11.00
CA GLY A 246 -19.37 16.38 -9.69
C GLY A 246 -19.23 15.41 -8.52
N GLU A 247 -19.59 14.14 -8.69
CA GLU A 247 -19.42 13.11 -7.65
C GLU A 247 -17.96 12.68 -7.54
N LEU A 248 -17.59 12.20 -6.36
CA LEU A 248 -16.25 11.73 -6.06
C LEU A 248 -16.27 10.27 -5.65
N LEU A 249 -15.21 9.55 -6.03
CA LEU A 249 -14.92 8.21 -5.56
C LEU A 249 -13.68 8.27 -4.67
N PHE A 250 -13.80 7.76 -3.45
CA PHE A 250 -12.72 7.69 -2.47
C PHE A 250 -12.33 6.23 -2.26
N LEU A 251 -11.11 5.87 -2.65
CA LEU A 251 -10.52 4.55 -2.47
C LEU A 251 -9.42 4.65 -1.42
N HIS A 252 -9.25 3.59 -0.63
CA HIS A 252 -8.25 3.53 0.42
C HIS A 252 -7.79 2.10 0.68
N THR A 253 -6.60 1.95 1.25
CA THR A 253 -6.16 0.70 1.86
C THR A 253 -6.74 0.55 3.27
N ASP A 254 -6.66 -0.66 3.82
CA ASP A 254 -7.16 -1.00 5.15
C ASP A 254 -6.49 -0.18 6.26
N GLY A 255 -5.24 0.26 6.09
CA GLY A 255 -4.56 1.14 7.04
C GLY A 255 -5.32 2.42 7.40
N VAL A 256 -6.27 2.87 6.56
CA VAL A 256 -7.20 3.97 6.92
C VAL A 256 -8.29 3.53 7.90
N GLU A 257 -8.91 2.38 7.66
CA GLU A 257 -9.99 1.84 8.51
C GLU A 257 -9.42 1.25 9.82
N ASP A 258 -8.23 0.66 9.76
CA ASP A 258 -7.50 0.07 10.89
C ASP A 258 -6.73 1.11 11.72
N ALA A 259 -6.70 2.38 11.28
CA ALA A 259 -6.12 3.46 12.05
C ALA A 259 -6.82 3.61 13.42
N ARG A 260 -6.04 3.62 14.49
CA ARG A 260 -6.54 3.68 15.87
C ARG A 260 -5.97 4.84 16.66
N ASP A 261 -6.78 5.38 17.57
CA ASP A 261 -6.32 6.34 18.56
C ASP A 261 -5.61 5.67 19.74
N GLY A 262 -5.09 6.46 20.68
CA GLY A 262 -4.46 5.96 21.91
C GLY A 262 -5.37 5.13 22.82
N GLN A 263 -6.69 5.09 22.57
CA GLN A 263 -7.66 4.25 23.26
C GLN A 263 -8.03 2.99 22.45
N GLY A 264 -7.43 2.78 21.28
CA GLY A 264 -7.70 1.65 20.40
C GLY A 264 -8.95 1.78 19.54
N ARG A 265 -9.60 2.95 19.51
CA ARG A 265 -10.82 3.20 18.72
C ARG A 265 -10.46 3.46 17.26
N PHE A 266 -11.19 2.80 16.36
CA PHE A 266 -11.03 2.97 14.92
C PHE A 266 -11.33 4.40 14.46
N PHE A 267 -10.64 4.83 13.40
CA PHE A 267 -10.87 6.10 12.75
C PHE A 267 -12.27 6.12 12.12
N PRO A 268 -13.13 7.13 12.43
CA PRO A 268 -14.50 7.16 11.95
C PRO A 268 -14.59 7.65 10.49
N LEU A 269 -14.02 6.87 9.56
CA LEU A 269 -13.86 7.22 8.15
C LEU A 269 -15.16 7.72 7.47
N PRO A 270 -16.33 7.04 7.60
CA PRO A 270 -17.55 7.52 6.94
C PRO A 270 -18.00 8.91 7.42
N ALA A 271 -17.80 9.23 8.71
CA ALA A 271 -18.16 10.52 9.27
C ALA A 271 -17.21 11.63 8.78
N GLU A 272 -15.91 11.34 8.71
CA GLU A 272 -14.89 12.26 8.21
C GLU A 272 -15.05 12.52 6.71
N LEU A 273 -15.38 11.49 5.92
CA LEU A 273 -15.73 11.64 4.50
C LEU A 273 -16.99 12.48 4.30
N THR A 274 -18.03 12.26 5.12
CA THR A 274 -19.26 13.07 5.08
C THR A 274 -18.98 14.54 5.41
N ALA A 275 -18.12 14.81 6.40
CA ALA A 275 -17.71 16.17 6.74
C ALA A 275 -16.89 16.83 5.61
N ALA A 276 -15.95 16.08 5.02
CA ALA A 276 -15.16 16.53 3.89
C ALA A 276 -16.03 16.84 2.66
N ALA A 277 -17.02 16.00 2.36
CA ALA A 277 -17.96 16.18 1.25
C ALA A 277 -18.88 17.39 1.41
N ARG A 278 -19.06 17.92 2.63
CA ARG A 278 -19.85 19.13 2.90
C ARG A 278 -19.03 20.41 2.85
N THR A 279 -17.71 20.32 2.86
CA THR A 279 -16.81 21.48 2.87
C THR A 279 -16.54 21.96 1.45
N GLN A 280 -17.03 23.15 1.10
CA GLN A 280 -16.86 23.73 -0.24
C GLN A 280 -15.57 24.57 -0.34
N PRO A 281 -14.87 24.55 -1.50
CA PRO A 281 -15.14 23.73 -2.67
C PRO A 281 -14.73 22.27 -2.48
N VAL A 282 -15.59 21.35 -2.93
CA VAL A 282 -15.29 19.90 -2.92
C VAL A 282 -14.43 19.54 -4.12
N SER A 283 -13.24 19.01 -3.85
CA SER A 283 -12.25 18.60 -4.84
C SER A 283 -11.50 17.37 -4.32
N PRO A 284 -10.90 16.55 -5.20
CA PRO A 284 -10.08 15.42 -4.76
C PRO A 284 -9.02 15.80 -3.72
N HIS A 285 -8.34 16.93 -3.91
CA HIS A 285 -7.32 17.44 -2.99
C HIS A 285 -7.90 17.92 -1.65
N SER A 286 -9.06 18.57 -1.65
CA SER A 286 -9.68 19.04 -0.40
C SER A 286 -10.19 17.88 0.45
N VAL A 287 -10.78 16.85 -0.17
CA VAL A 287 -11.18 15.61 0.52
C VAL A 287 -9.97 14.85 1.05
N LEU A 288 -8.97 14.59 0.20
CA LEU A 288 -7.73 13.92 0.58
C LEU A 288 -7.07 14.60 1.79
N ARG A 289 -6.89 15.93 1.72
CA ARG A 289 -6.28 16.71 2.81
C ARG A 289 -7.10 16.63 4.09
N ALA A 290 -8.42 16.75 4.01
CA ALA A 290 -9.30 16.71 5.18
C ALA A 290 -9.19 15.36 5.89
N VAL A 291 -9.30 14.24 5.15
CA VAL A 291 -9.23 12.89 5.72
C VAL A 291 -7.85 12.60 6.29
N LEU A 292 -6.76 12.87 5.56
CA LEU A 292 -5.41 12.61 6.07
C LEU A 292 -5.07 13.47 7.30
N THR A 293 -5.54 14.72 7.34
CA THR A 293 -5.37 15.56 8.53
C THR A 293 -6.17 15.00 9.71
N GLY A 294 -7.39 14.52 9.47
CA GLY A 294 -8.21 13.84 10.47
C GLY A 294 -7.54 12.58 11.00
N LEU A 295 -7.04 11.72 10.11
CA LEU A 295 -6.36 10.47 10.45
C LEU A 295 -5.08 10.71 11.26
N LEU A 296 -4.24 11.67 10.85
CA LEU A 296 -3.04 12.02 11.60
C LEU A 296 -3.36 12.59 12.97
N ARG A 297 -4.43 13.38 13.10
CA ARG A 297 -4.89 13.87 14.40
C ARG A 297 -5.44 12.75 15.28
N HIS A 298 -6.15 11.78 14.69
CA HIS A 298 -6.72 10.64 15.40
C HIS A 298 -5.63 9.68 15.93
N THR A 299 -4.54 9.53 15.19
CA THR A 299 -3.43 8.60 15.47
C THR A 299 -2.23 9.25 16.17
N ASP A 300 -2.34 10.48 16.67
CA ASP A 300 -1.21 11.26 17.22
C ASP A 300 0.02 11.35 16.28
N GLY A 301 -0.26 11.37 14.98
CA GLY A 301 0.73 11.42 13.89
C GLY A 301 1.53 10.13 13.73
N ARG A 302 0.98 8.99 14.16
CA ARG A 302 1.63 7.66 14.11
C ARG A 302 0.60 6.59 13.71
N PRO A 303 0.25 6.49 12.41
CA PRO A 303 -0.52 5.36 11.93
C PRO A 303 0.23 4.05 12.21
N ALA A 304 -0.52 3.00 12.54
CA ALA A 304 0.04 1.68 12.86
C ALA A 304 0.41 0.89 11.60
N ASP A 305 -0.25 1.19 10.49
CA ASP A 305 -0.05 0.58 9.18
C ASP A 305 0.13 1.64 8.08
N ASP A 306 0.60 1.22 6.92
CA ASP A 306 0.73 2.09 5.76
C ASP A 306 -0.68 2.50 5.25
N VAL A 307 -0.78 3.73 4.77
CA VAL A 307 -2.04 4.33 4.34
C VAL A 307 -1.86 4.81 2.92
N ALA A 308 -2.63 4.27 1.99
CA ALA A 308 -2.80 4.82 0.65
C ALA A 308 -4.24 5.29 0.44
N VAL A 309 -4.38 6.44 -0.20
CA VAL A 309 -5.68 7.03 -0.54
C VAL A 309 -5.64 7.54 -1.98
N LEU A 310 -6.69 7.22 -2.73
CA LEU A 310 -6.92 7.71 -4.08
C LEU A 310 -8.32 8.34 -4.16
N VAL A 311 -8.41 9.56 -4.64
CA VAL A 311 -9.67 10.28 -4.82
C VAL A 311 -9.82 10.69 -6.27
N LEU A 312 -10.93 10.28 -6.89
CA LEU A 312 -11.32 10.70 -8.24
C LEU A 312 -12.57 11.57 -8.16
N ARG A 313 -12.68 12.55 -9.05
CA ARG A 313 -13.91 13.33 -9.26
C ARG A 313 -14.27 13.29 -10.73
N ASN A 314 -15.53 13.01 -11.06
CA ASN A 314 -15.99 13.09 -12.44
C ASN A 314 -16.25 14.55 -12.84
N ASP A 315 -15.38 15.12 -13.69
CA ASP A 315 -15.54 16.48 -14.23
C ASP A 315 -16.13 16.47 -15.64
N ARG A 316 -16.51 15.29 -16.18
CA ARG A 316 -17.14 15.18 -17.50
C ARG A 316 -18.51 15.85 -17.46
N SER A 317 -18.85 16.56 -18.53
CA SER A 317 -20.20 17.12 -18.69
C SER A 317 -21.14 16.02 -19.20
N ARG A 318 -22.37 15.94 -18.68
CA ARG A 318 -23.42 15.10 -19.30
C ARG A 318 -23.72 15.67 -20.68
N VAL A 319 -23.13 15.10 -21.73
CA VAL A 319 -23.66 15.31 -23.08
C VAL A 319 -24.96 14.52 -23.13
N ALA A 320 -26.09 15.23 -23.21
CA ALA A 320 -27.37 14.58 -23.44
C ALA A 320 -27.25 13.75 -24.72
N LEU A 321 -27.33 12.43 -24.61
CA LEU A 321 -27.53 11.56 -25.76
C LEU A 321 -28.78 12.07 -26.49
N GLN A 322 -28.59 12.59 -27.70
CA GLN A 322 -29.69 13.03 -28.56
C GLN A 322 -30.68 11.86 -28.71
N GLN A 323 -31.85 12.01 -28.08
CA GLN A 323 -32.97 11.12 -28.28
C GLN A 323 -33.47 11.25 -29.73
N GLY A 324 -33.37 10.16 -30.48
CA GLY A 324 -34.32 9.72 -31.51
C GLY A 324 -34.64 10.68 -32.68
N HIS A 325 -33.88 10.57 -33.77
CA HIS A 325 -34.47 10.76 -35.10
C HIS A 325 -35.20 9.46 -35.50
N ALA A 326 -36.44 9.31 -35.05
CA ALA A 326 -37.37 8.36 -35.63
C ALA A 326 -37.82 8.91 -36.99
N VAL A 327 -37.14 8.49 -38.06
CA VAL A 327 -37.61 8.73 -39.43
C VAL A 327 -38.82 7.83 -39.66
N ALA A 328 -40.00 8.42 -39.59
CA ALA A 328 -41.24 7.79 -40.02
C ALA A 328 -41.19 7.57 -41.54
N HIS A 329 -40.87 6.35 -41.97
CA HIS A 329 -41.10 5.92 -43.34
C HIS A 329 -42.60 5.71 -43.57
N HIS A 330 -43.22 6.67 -44.25
CA HIS A 330 -44.53 6.55 -44.84
C HIS A 330 -44.43 5.59 -46.05
N ALA A 331 -45.16 4.47 -46.01
CA ALA A 331 -45.34 3.58 -47.16
C ALA A 331 -46.45 4.13 -48.09
N PRO A 332 -46.25 4.20 -49.41
CA PRO A 332 -47.33 4.48 -50.34
C PRO A 332 -48.14 3.22 -50.65
N ARG A 333 -49.44 3.44 -50.87
CA ARG A 333 -50.47 2.45 -51.25
C ARG A 333 -50.24 1.86 -52.64
#